data_AF-A0A926PQE3-F1
#
_entry.id   AF-A0A926PQE3-F1
#
_cell.length_a   1.000
_cell.length_b   1.000
_cell.length_c   1.000
_cell.angle_alpha   90.00
_cell.angle_beta   90.00
_cell.angle_gamma   90.00
#
_symmetry.space_group_name_H-M   'P 1'
#
loop_
_entity.id
_entity.type
_entity.pdbx_description
1 polymer ?
#
loop_
_entity_poly.entity_id
_entity_poly.type
_entity_poly.pdbx_seq_one_letter_code
_entity_poly.pdbx_strand_id
1 'polypeptide(L)'
;MRNSQSIVVDLEMSDIEYLELLAQGRNPLQEQSYTQQLICFGVELTEAKEIAPLFDKKDTSIAEKIAVNRALKQVWNRLIKMA
;
A
#
# COMPACT_ATOMS: atom_id res chain seq x y z
N MET A 1 30.96 3.03 10.71
CA MET A 1 30.03 3.98 10.07
C MET A 1 29.14 3.18 9.13
N ARG A 2 27.82 3.07 9.40
CA ARG A 2 26.90 2.47 8.43
C ARG A 2 26.73 3.49 7.31
N ASN A 3 27.15 3.14 6.09
CA ASN A 3 26.80 3.90 4.90
C ASN A 3 25.27 3.83 4.76
N SER A 4 24.57 4.86 5.22
CA SER A 4 23.17 5.05 4.89
C SER A 4 23.10 5.39 3.41
N GLN A 5 23.05 4.38 2.55
CA GLN A 5 22.71 4.57 1.15
C GLN A 5 21.29 5.14 1.11
N SER A 6 21.15 6.37 0.62
CA SER A 6 19.86 6.95 0.32
C SER A 6 19.23 6.15 -0.81
N ILE A 7 18.14 5.44 -0.51
CA ILE A 7 17.33 4.77 -1.53
C ILE A 7 16.42 5.85 -2.11
N VAL A 8 16.62 6.17 -3.39
CA VAL A 8 15.69 7.00 -4.15
C VAL A 8 14.60 6.07 -4.67
N VAL A 9 13.35 6.35 -4.30
CA VAL A 9 12.18 5.58 -4.72
C VAL A 9 11.37 6.47 -5.66
N ASP A 10 11.10 5.99 -6.87
CA ASP A 10 10.17 6.63 -7.78
C ASP A 10 8.74 6.26 -7.37
N LEU A 11 7.97 7.26 -6.96
CA LEU A 11 6.58 7.09 -6.52
C LEU A 11 5.57 7.33 -7.65
N GLU A 12 6.03 7.61 -8.88
CA GLU A 12 5.19 7.97 -10.03
C GLU A 12 4.28 9.19 -9.76
N MET A 13 4.67 10.07 -8.84
CA MET A 13 3.93 11.28 -8.45
C MET A 13 4.83 12.51 -8.41
N SER A 14 4.22 13.69 -8.46
CA SER A 14 4.96 14.94 -8.30
C SER A 14 5.31 15.21 -6.83
N ASP A 15 6.34 16.01 -6.59
CA ASP A 15 6.70 16.45 -5.23
C ASP A 15 5.55 17.18 -4.53
N ILE A 16 4.75 17.94 -5.28
CA ILE A 16 3.58 18.67 -4.76
C ILE A 16 2.53 17.68 -4.26
N GLU A 17 2.18 16.69 -5.09
CA GLU A 17 1.22 15.64 -4.74
C GLU A 17 1.71 14.85 -3.51
N TYR A 18 2.99 14.51 -3.48
CA TYR A 18 3.60 13.84 -2.33
C TYR A 18 3.43 14.65 -1.03
N LEU A 19 3.73 15.95 -1.07
CA LEU A 19 3.61 16.83 0.09
C LEU A 19 2.15 17.04 0.52
N GLU A 20 1.21 17.11 -0.42
CA GLU A 20 -0.23 17.20 -0.13
C GLU A 20 -0.74 15.94 0.57
N LEU A 21 -0.29 14.75 0.15
CA LEU A 21 -0.62 13.49 0.81
C LEU A 21 -0.04 13.42 2.22
N LEU A 22 1.23 13.84 2.40
CA LEU A 22 1.83 13.93 3.73
C LEU A 22 1.06 14.89 4.65
N ALA A 23 0.62 16.04 4.16
CA ALA A 23 -0.17 16.99 4.93
C ALA A 23 -1.52 16.42 5.39
N GLN A 24 -2.08 15.47 4.63
CA GLN A 24 -3.28 14.71 5.00
C GLN A 24 -3.00 13.56 5.99
N GLY A 25 -1.74 13.38 6.41
CA GLY A 25 -1.31 12.32 7.30
C GLY A 25 -1.14 10.95 6.63
N ARG A 26 -1.10 10.91 5.28
CA ARG A 26 -0.83 9.69 4.51
C ARG A 26 0.67 9.43 4.41
N ASN A 27 1.05 8.20 4.07
CA ASN A 27 2.43 7.81 3.88
C ASN A 27 2.63 7.15 2.50
N PRO A 28 2.88 7.94 1.44
CA PRO A 28 2.97 7.42 0.07
C PRO A 28 4.03 6.32 -0.12
N LEU A 29 5.15 6.39 0.63
CA LEU A 29 6.20 5.36 0.57
C LEU A 29 5.70 4.02 1.10
N GLN A 30 4.98 4.03 2.22
CA GLN A 30 4.43 2.83 2.82
C GLN A 30 3.28 2.27 1.99
N GLU A 31 2.43 3.14 1.44
CA GLU A 31 1.37 2.78 0.52
C GLU A 31 1.92 2.08 -0.75
N GLN A 32 2.99 2.60 -1.34
CA GLN A 32 3.62 1.94 -2.49
C GLN A 32 4.16 0.55 -2.13
N SER A 33 4.78 0.40 -0.95
CA SER A 33 5.20 -0.91 -0.44
C SER A 33 4.01 -1.88 -0.31
N TYR A 34 2.86 -1.43 0.19
CA TYR A 34 1.66 -2.25 0.27
C TYR A 34 1.13 -2.62 -1.11
N THR A 35 1.05 -1.66 -2.04
CA THR A 35 0.64 -1.92 -3.43
C THR A 35 1.51 -3.01 -4.05
N GLN A 36 2.84 -2.90 -3.92
CA GLN A 36 3.77 -3.92 -4.46
C GLN A 36 3.53 -5.30 -3.83
N GLN A 37 3.36 -5.38 -2.51
CA GLN A 37 3.09 -6.66 -1.83
C GLN A 37 1.77 -7.27 -2.30
N LEU A 38 0.69 -6.49 -2.38
CA LEU A 38 -0.61 -6.94 -2.88
C LEU A 38 -0.49 -7.51 -4.30
N ILE A 39 0.26 -6.84 -5.18
CA ILE A 39 0.52 -7.31 -6.55
C ILE A 39 1.35 -8.59 -6.56
N CYS A 40 2.37 -8.72 -5.70
CA CYS A 40 3.13 -9.97 -5.56
C CYS A 40 2.23 -11.15 -5.17
N PHE A 41 1.20 -10.89 -4.36
CA PHE A 41 0.15 -11.86 -4.04
C PHE A 41 -1.06 -11.77 -5.00
N GLY A 42 -0.83 -11.22 -6.18
CA GLY A 42 -1.69 -11.11 -7.36
C GLY A 42 -3.10 -10.58 -7.11
N VAL A 43 -3.19 -9.56 -6.27
CA VAL A 43 -4.24 -8.54 -6.39
C VAL A 43 -3.94 -7.71 -7.64
N GLU A 44 -4.97 -7.32 -8.39
CA GLU A 44 -4.82 -6.50 -9.60
C GLU A 44 -4.23 -5.12 -9.27
N LEU A 45 -3.48 -4.53 -10.19
CA LEU A 45 -2.76 -3.27 -9.96
C LEU A 45 -3.70 -2.13 -9.53
N THR A 46 -4.85 -2.00 -10.19
CA THR A 46 -5.85 -0.96 -9.89
C THR A 46 -6.44 -1.15 -8.49
N GLU A 47 -6.86 -2.37 -8.16
CA GLU A 47 -7.37 -2.72 -6.84
C GLU A 47 -6.30 -2.52 -5.75
N ALA A 48 -5.04 -2.88 -6.03
CA ALA A 48 -3.93 -2.70 -5.10
C ALA A 48 -3.61 -1.21 -4.82
N LYS A 49 -3.72 -0.33 -5.83
CA LYS A 49 -3.56 1.13 -5.67
C LYS A 49 -4.72 1.74 -4.86
N GLU A 50 -5.94 1.22 -5.00
CA GLU A 50 -7.10 1.68 -4.23
C GLU A 50 -7.08 1.21 -2.77
N ILE A 51 -6.62 -0.01 -2.51
CA ILE A 51 -6.64 -0.62 -1.17
C ILE A 51 -5.44 -0.21 -0.32
N ALA A 52 -4.26 -0.02 -0.92
CA ALA A 52 -3.04 0.30 -0.17
C ALA A 52 -3.17 1.49 0.80
N PRO A 53 -3.80 2.63 0.42
CA PRO A 53 -4.01 3.75 1.33
C PRO A 53 -4.95 3.46 2.51
N LEU A 54 -5.79 2.44 2.40
CA LEU A 54 -6.80 2.12 3.41
C LEU A 54 -6.22 1.36 4.61
N PHE A 55 -5.02 0.80 4.50
CA PHE A 55 -4.39 0.03 5.58
C PHE A 55 -4.11 0.86 6.82
N ASP A 56 -3.61 2.09 6.63
CA ASP A 56 -3.25 2.99 7.73
C ASP A 56 -4.29 4.10 7.96
N LYS A 57 -5.37 4.11 7.18
CA LYS A 57 -6.44 5.10 7.29
C LYS A 57 -7.21 4.87 8.59
N LYS A 58 -7.13 5.85 9.51
CA LYS A 58 -7.79 5.81 10.83
C LYS A 58 -9.32 5.74 10.72
N ASP A 59 -9.89 6.60 9.89
CA ASP A 59 -11.34 6.70 9.70
C ASP A 59 -11.78 5.95 8.44
N THR A 60 -11.95 4.63 8.58
CA THR A 60 -12.42 3.74 7.50
C THR A 60 -13.91 3.43 7.63
N SER A 61 -14.63 3.59 6.54
CA SER A 61 -16.01 3.12 6.40
C SER A 61 -16.08 1.59 6.45
N ILE A 62 -17.28 1.05 6.70
CA ILE A 62 -17.49 -0.41 6.70
C ILE A 62 -17.15 -1.02 5.34
N ALA A 63 -17.48 -0.34 4.24
CA ALA A 63 -17.16 -0.80 2.90
C ALA A 63 -15.64 -0.89 2.66
N GLU A 64 -14.89 0.13 3.09
CA GLU A 64 -13.42 0.14 3.01
C GLU A 64 -12.81 -1.00 3.84
N LYS A 65 -13.32 -1.24 5.06
CA LYS A 65 -12.86 -2.36 5.89
C LYS A 65 -13.12 -3.72 5.23
N ILE A 66 -14.27 -3.88 4.57
CA ILE A 66 -14.60 -5.11 3.85
C ILE A 66 -13.62 -5.30 2.67
N ALA A 67 -13.30 -4.25 1.92
CA ALA A 67 -12.34 -4.31 0.82
C ALA A 67 -10.94 -4.74 1.31
N VAL A 68 -10.43 -4.09 2.37
CA VAL A 68 -9.13 -4.45 2.97
C VAL A 68 -9.12 -5.91 3.44
N ASN A 69 -10.16 -6.34 4.16
CA ASN A 69 -10.27 -7.72 4.65
C ASN A 69 -10.32 -8.74 3.50
N ARG A 70 -11.00 -8.41 2.40
CA ARG A 70 -11.05 -9.26 1.21
C ARG A 70 -9.66 -9.43 0.59
N ALA A 71 -8.92 -8.33 0.42
CA ALA A 71 -7.55 -8.36 -0.10
C ALA A 71 -6.62 -9.17 0.82
N LEU A 72 -6.69 -8.95 2.12
CA LEU A 72 -5.92 -9.73 3.10
C LEU A 72 -6.24 -11.22 3.06
N LYS A 73 -7.53 -11.59 2.92
CA LYS A 73 -7.94 -12.99 2.76
C LYS A 73 -7.35 -13.62 1.49
N GLN A 74 -7.29 -12.86 0.40
CA GLN A 74 -6.65 -13.32 -0.83
C GLN A 74 -5.15 -13.55 -0.64
N VAL A 75 -4.45 -12.60 -0.02
CA VAL A 75 -3.03 -12.73 0.32
C VAL A 75 -2.79 -13.98 1.17
N TRP A 76 -3.57 -14.16 2.23
CA TRP A 76 -3.49 -15.32 3.12
C TRP A 76 -3.69 -16.64 2.40
N ASN A 77 -4.71 -16.72 1.53
CA ASN A 77 -4.98 -17.92 0.73
C ASN A 77 -3.82 -18.26 -0.21
N ARG A 78 -3.12 -17.25 -0.74
CA ARG A 78 -1.94 -17.49 -1.57
C ARG A 78 -0.75 -17.96 -0.75
N LEU A 79 -0.52 -17.36 0.42
CA LEU A 79 0.53 -17.80 1.35
C LEU A 79 0.38 -19.27 1.74
N ILE A 80 -0.84 -19.71 2.09
CA ILE A 80 -1.11 -21.13 2.39
C ILE A 80 -0.80 -22.05 1.20
N LYS A 81 -1.13 -21.63 -0.03
CA LYS A 81 -0.87 -22.43 -1.22
C LYS A 81 0.61 -22.50 -1.62
N MET A 82 1.44 -21.59 -1.12
CA MET A 82 2.88 -21.56 -1.36
C MET A 82 3.68 -22.29 -0.28
N ALA A 83 3.06 -22.60 0.86
CA ALA A 83 3.65 -23.36 1.98
C ALA A 83 3.46 -24.87 1.77
#